data_AF-A0A1Y3NK56-F1
#
_entry.id   AF-A0A1Y3NK56-F1
#
_cell.length_a   1.000
_cell.length_b   1.000
_cell.length_c   1.000
_cell.angle_alpha   90.00
_cell.angle_beta   90.00
_cell.angle_gamma   90.00
#
_symmetry.space_group_name_H-M   'P 1'
#
loop_
_entity.id
_entity.type
_entity.pdbx_description
1 polymer ?
#
loop_
_entity_poly.entity_id
_entity_poly.type
_entity_poly.pdbx_seq_one_letter_code
_entity_poly.pdbx_strand_id
1 'polypeptide(L)'
;DDYNEANGGKWSVKHLRLYLEATRGLEVTNQLFHEIDLIFINSLRAVQNVIANDRHCFECYGYDIIIDDQLKPWLIEVNASPSLTATTSSDRILKHELINDIINIVLPEDFPEGRSCKGVCSGVNKDKKCWDESNTANNTDKLADKIRNKNIGKMKRV
;
A
#
# COMPACT_ATOMS: atom_id res chain seq x y z
N ASP A 1 -18.32 -1.35 19.40
CA ASP A 1 -17.69 -2.32 18.48
C ASP A 1 -16.30 -1.85 18.12
N ASP A 2 -15.40 -1.90 19.10
CA ASP A 2 -14.08 -1.30 19.03
C ASP A 2 -13.10 -2.21 18.29
N TYR A 3 -12.71 -1.77 17.10
CA TYR A 3 -11.62 -2.36 16.33
C TYR A 3 -10.31 -2.12 17.09
N ASN A 4 -9.81 -3.14 17.77
CA ASN A 4 -8.63 -3.02 18.63
C ASN A 4 -7.36 -3.07 17.75
N GLU A 5 -6.68 -1.93 17.54
CA GLU A 5 -5.42 -1.82 16.76
C GLU A 5 -4.31 -2.76 17.26
N ALA A 6 -4.40 -3.24 18.50
CA ALA A 6 -3.48 -4.20 19.11
C ALA A 6 -3.69 -5.66 18.65
N ASN A 7 -4.86 -6.03 18.13
CA ASN A 7 -5.15 -7.41 17.71
C ASN A 7 -4.78 -7.58 16.22
N GLY A 8 -3.52 -7.96 15.99
CA GLY A 8 -2.89 -8.18 14.70
C GLY A 8 -3.49 -9.32 13.86
N GLY A 9 -4.70 -9.12 13.34
CA GLY A 9 -5.38 -10.05 12.44
C GLY A 9 -5.24 -9.73 10.95
N LYS A 10 -4.56 -8.62 10.58
CA LYS A 10 -4.33 -8.19 9.20
C LYS A 10 -2.86 -7.96 8.96
N TRP A 11 -2.28 -8.69 8.01
CA TRP A 11 -0.92 -8.48 7.54
C TRP A 11 -0.93 -8.04 6.08
N SER A 12 -0.01 -7.15 5.72
CA SER A 12 0.25 -6.88 4.32
C SER A 12 0.90 -8.11 3.68
N VAL A 13 0.74 -8.27 2.37
CA VAL A 13 1.38 -9.36 1.62
C VAL A 13 2.90 -9.36 1.80
N LYS A 14 3.51 -8.16 1.92
CA LYS A 14 4.94 -8.01 2.21
C LYS A 14 5.33 -8.62 3.56
N HIS A 15 4.55 -8.37 4.61
CA HIS A 15 4.78 -8.95 5.94
C HIS A 15 4.54 -10.46 5.95
N LEU A 16 3.49 -10.94 5.27
CA LEU A 16 3.23 -12.37 5.11
C LEU A 16 4.39 -13.07 4.41
N ARG A 17 4.88 -12.50 3.30
CA ARG A 17 6.04 -13.04 2.56
C ARG A 17 7.28 -13.09 3.44
N LEU A 18 7.62 -12.00 4.12
CA LEU A 18 8.76 -11.95 5.03
C LEU A 18 8.65 -13.01 6.15
N TYR A 19 7.46 -13.19 6.71
CA TYR A 19 7.20 -14.19 7.74
C TYR A 19 7.39 -15.63 7.22
N LEU A 20 6.87 -15.92 6.02
CA LEU A 20 7.01 -17.24 5.39
C LEU A 20 8.46 -17.53 5.00
N GLU A 21 9.17 -16.54 4.45
CA GLU A 21 10.60 -16.67 4.12
C GLU A 21 11.43 -16.96 5.37
N ALA A 22 11.13 -16.28 6.49
CA ALA A 22 11.84 -16.47 7.76
C ALA A 22 11.52 -17.80 8.45
N THR A 23 10.31 -18.35 8.27
CA THR A 23 9.86 -19.55 9.01
C THR A 23 9.91 -20.85 8.21
N ARG A 24 9.68 -20.78 6.90
CA ARG A 24 9.57 -21.94 5.99
C ARG A 24 10.67 -21.96 4.94
N GLY A 25 11.36 -20.85 4.73
CA GLY A 25 12.45 -20.70 3.78
C GLY A 25 12.03 -19.99 2.49
N LEU A 26 13.03 -19.44 1.80
CA LEU A 26 12.85 -18.62 0.61
C LEU A 26 12.26 -19.40 -0.57
N GLU A 27 12.77 -20.59 -0.85
CA GLU A 27 12.36 -21.38 -2.01
C GLU A 27 10.89 -21.80 -1.94
N VAL A 28 10.46 -22.32 -0.79
CA VAL A 28 9.07 -22.74 -0.58
C VAL A 28 8.12 -21.54 -0.64
N THR A 29 8.53 -20.40 -0.09
CA THR A 29 7.72 -19.17 -0.16
C THR A 29 7.59 -18.69 -1.60
N ASN A 30 8.68 -18.67 -2.37
CA ASN A 30 8.64 -18.30 -3.79
C ASN A 30 7.75 -19.25 -4.60
N GLN A 31 7.81 -20.56 -4.31
CA GLN A 31 6.94 -21.55 -4.96
C GLN A 31 5.46 -21.28 -4.66
N LEU A 32 5.10 -21.00 -3.41
CA LEU A 32 3.73 -20.65 -3.03
C LEU A 32 3.23 -19.41 -3.80
N PHE A 33 4.01 -18.32 -3.83
CA PHE A 33 3.62 -17.12 -4.57
C PHE A 33 3.52 -17.36 -6.08
N HIS A 34 4.38 -18.21 -6.63
CA HIS A 34 4.28 -18.64 -8.02
C HIS A 34 2.98 -19.42 -8.30
N GLU A 35 2.57 -20.32 -7.39
CA GLU A 35 1.30 -21.03 -7.51
C GLU A 35 0.09 -20.11 -7.40
N ILE A 36 0.17 -19.07 -6.56
CA ILE A 36 -0.85 -18.00 -6.50
C ILE A 36 -0.95 -17.27 -7.85
N ASP A 37 0.17 -16.90 -8.47
CA ASP A 37 0.17 -16.26 -9.79
C ASP A 37 -0.45 -17.16 -10.87
N LEU A 38 -0.17 -18.47 -10.81
CA LEU A 38 -0.78 -19.45 -11.70
C LEU A 38 -2.30 -19.55 -11.50
N ILE A 39 -2.81 -19.42 -10.27
CA ILE A 39 -4.24 -19.35 -10.01
C ILE A 39 -4.87 -18.15 -10.73
N PHE A 40 -4.26 -16.96 -10.66
CA PHE A 40 -4.74 -15.76 -11.35
C PHE A 40 -4.77 -15.97 -12.87
N ILE A 41 -3.67 -16.46 -13.44
CA ILE A 41 -3.56 -16.65 -14.89
C ILE A 41 -4.55 -17.72 -15.39
N ASN A 42 -4.65 -18.85 -14.70
CA ASN A 42 -5.49 -19.97 -15.13
C ASN A 42 -6.98 -19.66 -14.99
N SER A 43 -7.39 -18.98 -13.92
CA SER A 43 -8.78 -18.56 -13.74
C SER A 43 -9.21 -17.58 -14.84
N LEU A 44 -8.42 -16.54 -15.11
CA LEU A 44 -8.70 -15.58 -16.20
C LEU A 44 -8.70 -16.26 -17.58
N ARG A 45 -7.75 -17.15 -17.86
CA ARG A 45 -7.72 -17.93 -19.12
C ARG A 45 -8.96 -18.78 -19.31
N ALA A 46 -9.51 -19.36 -18.25
CA ALA A 46 -10.72 -20.19 -18.32
C ALA A 46 -11.95 -19.39 -18.74
N VAL A 47 -12.03 -18.11 -18.34
CA VAL A 47 -13.19 -17.23 -18.62
C VAL A 47 -12.96 -16.24 -19.77
N GLN A 48 -11.78 -16.24 -20.39
CA GLN A 48 -11.40 -15.28 -21.43
C GLN A 48 -12.39 -15.14 -22.59
N ASN A 49 -13.13 -16.21 -22.92
CA ASN A 49 -14.10 -16.22 -24.03
C ASN A 49 -15.45 -15.61 -23.63
N VAL A 50 -15.71 -15.44 -22.33
CA VAL A 50 -16.95 -14.92 -21.77
C VAL A 50 -16.80 -13.45 -21.38
N ILE A 51 -15.60 -13.05 -20.98
CA ILE A 51 -15.31 -11.64 -20.63
C ILE A 51 -15.32 -10.79 -21.90
N ALA A 52 -16.08 -9.69 -21.86
CA ALA A 52 -16.10 -8.71 -22.94
C ALA A 52 -14.72 -8.01 -23.03
N ASN A 53 -14.04 -8.19 -24.16
CA ASN A 53 -12.73 -7.63 -24.40
C ASN A 53 -12.84 -6.28 -25.15
N ASP A 54 -13.06 -5.20 -24.41
CA ASP A 54 -12.96 -3.83 -24.92
C ASP A 54 -11.66 -3.19 -24.44
N ARG A 55 -10.89 -2.60 -25.36
CA ARG A 55 -9.60 -1.96 -25.08
C ARG A 55 -9.72 -0.70 -24.23
N HIS A 56 -10.92 -0.14 -24.12
CA HIS A 56 -11.19 1.07 -23.33
C HIS A 56 -11.79 0.73 -21.95
N CYS A 57 -11.98 -0.55 -21.65
CA CYS A 57 -12.50 -1.02 -20.37
C CYS A 57 -11.41 -1.72 -19.57
N PHE A 58 -11.45 -1.53 -18.25
CA PHE A 58 -10.64 -2.26 -17.30
C PHE A 58 -11.52 -2.67 -16.13
N GLU A 59 -11.14 -3.76 -15.47
CA GLU A 59 -11.84 -4.25 -14.29
C GLU A 59 -10.81 -4.67 -13.24
N CYS A 60 -11.11 -4.37 -11.97
CA CYS A 60 -10.29 -4.77 -10.84
C CYS A 60 -10.99 -5.94 -10.14
N TYR A 61 -10.30 -7.09 -10.09
CA TYR A 61 -10.80 -8.28 -9.41
C TYR A 61 -10.16 -8.45 -8.04
N GLY A 62 -10.96 -8.81 -7.04
CA GLY A 62 -10.49 -9.30 -5.75
C GLY A 62 -10.45 -10.82 -5.75
N TYR A 63 -9.32 -11.41 -5.36
CA TYR A 63 -9.16 -12.86 -5.25
C TYR A 63 -9.03 -13.26 -3.79
N ASP A 64 -9.89 -14.17 -3.35
CA ASP A 64 -9.83 -14.74 -2.01
C ASP A 64 -9.15 -16.10 -2.09
N ILE A 65 -7.93 -16.18 -1.54
CA ILE A 65 -7.09 -17.37 -1.56
C ILE A 65 -6.85 -17.82 -0.12
N ILE A 66 -7.06 -19.12 0.13
CA ILE A 66 -6.65 -19.76 1.38
C ILE A 66 -5.39 -20.59 1.15
N ILE A 67 -4.48 -20.59 2.12
CA ILE A 67 -3.26 -21.39 2.08
C ILE A 67 -3.40 -22.50 3.11
N ASP A 68 -3.18 -23.75 2.71
CA ASP A 68 -3.25 -24.89 3.61
C ASP A 68 -1.96 -25.11 4.42
N ASP A 69 -1.94 -26.14 5.26
CA ASP A 69 -0.80 -26.50 6.10
C ASP A 69 0.43 -26.98 5.32
N GLN A 70 0.22 -27.41 4.07
CA GLN A 70 1.27 -27.81 3.12
C GLN A 70 1.74 -26.64 2.23
N LEU A 71 1.31 -25.42 2.51
CA LEU A 71 1.60 -24.21 1.73
C LEU A 71 1.12 -24.30 0.29
N LYS A 72 0.02 -25.00 0.06
CA LYS A 72 -0.68 -25.00 -1.22
C LYS A 72 -1.79 -23.95 -1.21
N PRO A 73 -1.85 -23.06 -2.20
CA PRO A 73 -2.91 -22.07 -2.32
C PRO A 73 -4.15 -22.68 -2.98
N TRP A 74 -5.32 -22.31 -2.46
CA TRP A 74 -6.62 -22.71 -2.97
C TRP A 74 -7.48 -21.47 -3.23
N LEU A 75 -7.99 -21.34 -4.45
CA LEU A 75 -8.93 -20.29 -4.81
C LEU A 75 -10.29 -20.56 -4.17
N ILE A 76 -10.80 -19.59 -3.41
CA ILE A 76 -12.13 -19.67 -2.79
C ILE A 76 -13.16 -18.98 -3.69
N GLU A 77 -12.93 -17.70 -3.99
CA GLU A 77 -13.81 -16.92 -4.84
C GLU A 77 -13.06 -15.80 -5.57
N VAL A 78 -13.70 -15.30 -6.63
CA VAL A 78 -13.25 -14.13 -7.40
C VAL A 78 -14.38 -13.11 -7.39
N ASN A 79 -14.07 -11.92 -6.90
CA ASN A 79 -14.99 -10.81 -6.75
C ASN A 79 -14.74 -9.75 -7.83
N ALA A 80 -15.74 -9.47 -8.66
CA ALA A 80 -15.70 -8.42 -9.69
C ALA A 80 -15.89 -6.99 -9.13
N SER A 81 -16.15 -6.87 -7.83
CA SER A 81 -16.35 -5.57 -7.17
C SER A 81 -15.85 -5.64 -5.72
N PRO A 82 -14.52 -5.70 -5.51
CA PRO A 82 -13.95 -5.72 -4.17
C PRO A 82 -14.31 -4.44 -3.40
N SER A 83 -14.56 -4.56 -2.09
CA SER A 83 -14.95 -3.40 -1.28
C SER A 83 -13.81 -2.38 -1.16
N LEU A 84 -14.05 -1.15 -1.59
CA LEU A 84 -13.15 -0.01 -1.39
C LEU A 84 -13.47 0.80 -0.11
N THR A 85 -14.41 0.34 0.72
CA THR A 85 -14.74 0.99 2.00
C THR A 85 -13.59 0.82 3.00
N ALA A 86 -13.01 1.91 3.46
CA ALA A 86 -11.83 1.86 4.31
C ALA A 86 -12.19 2.03 5.80
N THR A 87 -12.01 0.96 6.57
CA THR A 87 -12.36 0.89 8.01
C THR A 87 -11.19 1.24 8.93
N THR A 88 -9.94 1.06 8.49
CA THR A 88 -8.73 1.39 9.24
C THR A 88 -7.80 2.32 8.46
N SER A 89 -6.87 2.98 9.14
CA SER A 89 -5.86 3.83 8.49
C SER A 89 -5.00 3.03 7.49
N SER A 90 -4.63 1.80 7.83
CA SER A 90 -3.89 0.90 6.94
C SER A 90 -4.72 0.49 5.71
N ASP A 91 -6.02 0.20 5.89
CA ASP A 91 -6.91 -0.10 4.76
C ASP A 91 -7.05 1.11 3.83
N ARG A 92 -7.07 2.34 4.38
CA ARG A 92 -7.12 3.58 3.58
C ARG A 92 -5.89 3.71 2.69
N ILE A 93 -4.70 3.58 3.27
CA ILE A 93 -3.44 3.70 2.53
C ILE A 93 -3.39 2.68 1.41
N LEU A 94 -3.61 1.39 1.72
CA LEU A 94 -3.56 0.31 0.73
C LEU A 94 -4.57 0.53 -0.41
N LYS A 95 -5.80 0.96 -0.10
CA LYS A 95 -6.83 1.18 -1.13
C LYS A 95 -6.54 2.41 -1.98
N HIS A 96 -5.98 3.47 -1.40
CA HIS A 96 -5.55 4.65 -2.16
C HIS A 96 -4.38 4.33 -3.09
N GLU A 97 -3.38 3.59 -2.61
CA GLU A 97 -2.26 3.12 -3.44
C GLU A 97 -2.77 2.25 -4.60
N LEU A 98 -3.66 1.29 -4.32
CA LEU A 98 -4.27 0.45 -5.36
C LEU A 98 -4.98 1.29 -6.45
N ILE A 99 -5.79 2.27 -6.07
CA ILE A 99 -6.49 3.12 -7.05
C ILE A 99 -5.51 3.96 -7.85
N ASN A 100 -4.49 4.53 -7.21
CA ASN A 100 -3.46 5.31 -7.90
C ASN A 100 -2.70 4.44 -8.90
N ASP A 101 -2.30 3.22 -8.52
CA ASP A 101 -1.59 2.29 -9.39
C ASP A 101 -2.46 1.85 -10.58
N ILE A 102 -3.74 1.56 -10.36
CA ILE A 102 -4.68 1.25 -11.45
C ILE A 102 -4.77 2.40 -12.44
N ILE A 103 -4.94 3.63 -11.96
CA ILE A 103 -5.01 4.82 -12.83
C ILE A 103 -3.72 4.98 -13.62
N ASN A 104 -2.56 4.81 -12.98
CA ASN A 104 -1.26 4.92 -13.64
C ASN A 104 -1.04 3.83 -14.72
N ILE A 105 -1.59 2.64 -14.54
CA ILE A 105 -1.48 1.53 -15.51
C ILE A 105 -2.44 1.74 -16.69
N VAL A 106 -3.66 2.22 -16.42
CA VAL A 106 -4.72 2.33 -17.44
C VAL A 106 -4.56 3.60 -18.29
N LEU A 107 -4.07 4.69 -17.70
CA LEU A 107 -3.90 5.94 -18.43
C LEU A 107 -2.65 5.89 -19.33
N PRO A 108 -2.76 6.19 -20.63
CA PRO A 108 -1.60 6.31 -21.50
C PRO A 108 -0.75 7.52 -21.10
N GLU A 109 0.56 7.47 -21.37
CA GLU A 109 1.50 8.56 -21.06
C GLU A 109 1.10 9.90 -21.72
N ASP A 110 0.44 9.83 -22.87
CA ASP A 110 -0.06 10.99 -23.62
C ASP A 110 -1.44 11.48 -23.15
N PHE A 111 -1.99 10.91 -22.07
CA PHE A 111 -3.26 11.36 -21.54
C PHE A 111 -3.09 12.82 -21.07
N PRO A 112 -3.84 13.78 -21.64
CA PRO A 112 -3.64 15.17 -21.31
C PRO A 112 -3.94 15.34 -19.83
N GLU A 113 -2.92 15.69 -19.04
CA GLU A 113 -3.12 16.15 -17.67
C GLU A 113 -4.16 17.27 -17.76
N GLY A 114 -5.39 16.94 -17.34
CA GLY A 114 -6.49 17.89 -17.39
C GLY A 114 -6.00 19.16 -16.73
N ARG A 115 -6.04 20.28 -17.48
CA ARG A 115 -5.55 21.58 -17.04
C ARG A 115 -5.85 21.71 -15.55
N SER A 116 -4.81 21.69 -14.72
CA SER A 116 -4.93 22.14 -13.34
C SER A 116 -5.74 23.42 -13.38
N CYS A 117 -6.88 23.45 -12.69
CA CYS A 117 -7.75 24.62 -12.62
C CYS A 117 -6.91 25.80 -12.10
N LYS A 118 -6.35 26.59 -13.02
CA LYS A 118 -5.70 27.86 -12.70
C LYS A 118 -6.80 28.89 -12.51
N GLY A 119 -7.19 29.09 -11.25
CA GLY A 119 -8.16 30.09 -10.77
C GLY A 119 -9.61 29.63 -10.98
N VAL A 120 -10.47 29.49 -9.98
CA VAL A 120 -10.72 30.40 -8.86
C VAL A 120 -11.18 29.59 -7.64
N CYS A 121 -10.30 29.47 -6.64
CA CYS A 121 -10.69 29.40 -5.24
C CYS A 121 -10.08 30.62 -4.59
N SER A 122 -10.73 31.78 -4.72
CA SER A 122 -10.36 32.97 -3.97
C SER A 122 -10.69 32.73 -2.49
N GLY A 123 -9.68 32.28 -1.75
CA GLY A 123 -9.63 32.39 -0.29
C GLY A 123 -9.63 31.09 0.51
N VAL A 124 -8.56 30.28 0.43
CA VAL A 124 -8.07 29.51 1.60
C VAL A 124 -6.54 29.39 1.50
N ASN A 125 -5.87 29.58 2.63
CA ASN A 125 -4.42 29.62 2.84
C ASN A 125 -3.62 28.53 2.11
N LYS A 126 -2.43 28.94 1.66
CA LYS A 126 -1.37 28.07 1.10
C LYS A 126 -0.78 27.18 2.19
N ASP A 127 -1.41 26.03 2.45
CA ASP A 127 -0.76 24.92 3.15
C ASP A 127 -0.82 23.68 2.27
N LYS A 128 0.22 23.54 1.43
CA LYS A 128 0.60 22.24 0.85
C LYS A 128 1.07 21.35 2.00
N LYS A 129 0.16 20.52 2.51
CA LYS A 129 0.47 19.29 3.23
C LYS A 129 -0.41 18.16 2.69
N CYS A 130 0.00 17.60 1.57
CA CYS A 130 -0.25 16.20 1.27
C CYS A 130 1.02 15.43 1.62
N TRP A 131 0.82 14.22 2.13
CA TRP A 131 1.73 13.53 3.03
C TRP A 131 2.95 12.97 2.29
N ASP A 132 4.12 13.55 2.55
CA ASP A 132 5.41 12.94 2.23
C ASP A 132 5.95 12.20 3.45
N GLU A 133 6.07 10.89 3.30
CA GLU A 133 6.62 9.94 4.28
C GLU A 133 8.16 9.94 4.28
N SER A 134 8.75 11.14 4.29
CA SER A 134 10.20 11.33 4.30
C SER A 134 10.65 12.22 5.46
N ASN A 135 10.36 11.83 6.71
CA ASN A 135 11.04 12.43 7.86
C ASN A 135 10.99 11.61 9.17
N THR A 136 11.52 10.39 9.17
CA THR A 136 11.79 9.63 10.42
C THR A 136 13.26 9.30 10.63
N ALA A 137 14.20 10.03 10.00
CA ALA A 137 15.64 9.83 10.21
C ALA A 137 16.38 11.00 10.91
N ASN A 138 15.73 12.11 11.28
CA ASN A 138 16.46 13.34 11.68
C ASN A 138 16.19 13.88 13.09
N ASN A 139 15.63 13.08 14.00
CA ASN A 139 15.24 13.57 15.33
C ASN A 139 16.03 13.04 16.54
N THR A 140 17.08 12.22 16.33
CA THR A 140 17.96 11.78 17.42
C THR A 140 19.20 12.66 17.58
N ASP A 141 19.64 13.39 16.56
CA ASP A 141 20.86 14.22 16.63
C ASP A 141 20.61 15.64 17.17
N LYS A 142 19.40 16.17 17.03
CA LYS A 142 19.06 17.53 17.49
C LYS A 142 18.83 17.64 19.00
N LEU A 143 18.61 16.52 19.70
CA LEU A 143 18.48 16.50 21.16
C LEU A 143 19.87 16.48 21.84
N ALA A 144 20.87 15.83 21.22
CA ALA A 144 22.23 15.77 21.72
C ALA A 144 22.95 17.13 21.67
N ASP A 145 22.69 17.94 20.64
CA ASP A 145 23.28 19.28 20.51
C ASP A 145 22.64 20.33 21.42
N LYS A 146 21.38 20.13 21.81
CA LYS A 146 20.66 21.06 22.70
C LYS A 146 21.08 20.93 24.16
N ILE A 147 21.64 19.79 24.57
CA ILE A 147 22.15 19.56 25.93
C ILE A 147 23.59 20.12 26.08
N ARG A 148 24.40 20.13 25.01
CA ARG A 148 25.77 20.66 25.05
C ARG A 148 25.87 22.19 25.14
N ASN A 149 24.89 22.94 24.64
CA ASN A 149 24.99 24.39 24.48
C ASN A 149 24.29 25.26 25.55
N LYS A 150 23.89 24.69 26.70
CA LYS A 150 23.23 25.44 27.79
C LYS A 150 24.11 25.86 28.98
N ASN A 151 25.41 25.53 28.99
CA ASN A 151 26.28 25.76 30.16
C ASN A 151 27.47 26.71 29.97
N ILE A 152 27.46 27.62 28.98
CA ILE A 152 28.53 28.61 28.85
C ILE A 152 27.95 30.03 28.87
N GLY A 153 27.76 30.53 30.10
CA GLY A 153 27.47 31.92 30.36
C GLY A 153 27.59 32.22 31.85
N LYS A 154 28.71 32.86 32.23
CA LYS A 154 29.06 33.49 33.52
C LYS A 154 29.93 32.69 34.49
N MET A 155 31.25 32.91 34.39
CA MET A 155 32.10 33.06 35.58
C MET A 155 33.32 33.94 35.23
N LYS A 156 33.15 35.27 35.29
CA LYS A 156 34.28 36.18 35.50
C LYS A 156 34.64 36.05 36.97
N ARG A 157 35.85 35.57 37.28
CA ARG A 157 36.40 35.62 38.63
C ARG A 157 37.44 36.76 38.65
N VAL A 158 37.25 37.62 39.64
CA VAL A 158 38.25 38.58 40.17
C VAL A 158 39.43 37.79 40.72
#